data_AF-A0A936WLX5-F1
#
_entry.id   AF-A0A936WLX5-F1
#
_cell.length_a   1.000
_cell.length_b   1.000
_cell.length_c   1.000
_cell.angle_alpha   90.00
_cell.angle_beta   90.00
_cell.angle_gamma   90.00
#
_symmetry.space_group_name_H-M   'P 1'
#
loop_
_entity.id
_entity.type
_entity.pdbx_description
1 polymer ?
#
loop_
_entity_poly.entity_id
_entity_poly.type
_entity_poly.pdbx_seq_one_letter_code
_entity_poly.pdbx_strand_id
1 'polypeptide(L)'
;MLTSRQAAQFLPSDFSEMGGAPPGSRPRSGRLCASIQRVLAHPELQVEARPTSDLAIFRDWVHGDGFREVYVGDPDLSHSDLVAMAEISEEAGVIFRIVPDILELRMGELILDESLGLPTFQVKSVSLHGWTYVYKRTFDLFVSVGLLVVGAVPLALLAILIKLDSPGPVFFRQERVGYKEKF
;
A
#
# COMPACT_ATOMS: atom_id res chain seq x y z
N MET A 1 -0.58 5.30 -16.55
CA MET A 1 -1.05 4.65 -17.78
C MET A 1 -0.10 3.50 -18.09
N LEU A 2 -0.57 2.28 -18.36
CA LEU A 2 0.21 1.05 -18.57
C LEU A 2 -0.63 0.12 -19.47
N THR A 3 -0.12 -0.36 -20.62
CA THR A 3 -0.94 -1.08 -21.65
C THR A 3 -0.38 -2.48 -22.01
N SER A 4 -0.78 -3.13 -23.12
CA SER A 4 -0.31 -4.47 -23.53
C SER A 4 -0.46 -4.79 -25.04
N ARG A 5 0.66 -5.04 -25.76
CA ARG A 5 0.73 -5.72 -27.09
C ARG A 5 2.12 -6.31 -27.43
N GLN A 6 2.22 -7.35 -28.27
CA GLN A 6 3.47 -8.10 -28.54
C GLN A 6 4.56 -7.34 -29.35
N ALA A 7 5.80 -7.65 -28.97
CA ALA A 7 7.10 -7.58 -29.67
C ALA A 7 7.39 -6.43 -30.66
N ALA A 8 8.09 -5.39 -30.19
CA ALA A 8 9.19 -4.76 -30.90
C ALA A 8 10.10 -4.06 -29.87
N GLN A 9 11.41 -4.27 -30.00
CA GLN A 9 12.45 -3.59 -29.23
C GLN A 9 12.24 -2.07 -29.24
N PHE A 10 12.27 -1.41 -28.08
CA PHE A 10 13.01 -0.16 -27.84
C PHE A 10 12.82 0.25 -26.37
N LEU A 11 13.90 0.29 -25.61
CA LEU A 11 13.99 0.86 -24.26
C LEU A 11 14.64 2.24 -24.41
N PRO A 12 13.99 3.35 -24.03
CA PRO A 12 14.72 4.54 -23.62
C PRO A 12 14.92 4.46 -22.11
N SER A 13 16.14 4.09 -21.73
CA SER A 13 16.75 4.56 -20.50
C SER A 13 16.79 6.09 -20.56
N ASP A 14 15.97 6.76 -19.76
CA ASP A 14 16.39 7.89 -18.93
C ASP A 14 15.17 8.68 -18.43
N PHE A 15 14.85 8.44 -17.15
CA PHE A 15 13.86 9.18 -16.36
C PHE A 15 14.56 10.24 -15.48
N SER A 16 15.62 10.89 -16.00
CA SER A 16 16.40 11.88 -15.23
C SER A 16 16.22 13.34 -15.67
N GLU A 17 15.53 13.62 -16.77
CA GLU A 17 15.45 14.98 -17.31
C GLU A 17 14.01 15.46 -17.54
N MET A 18 13.24 15.68 -16.47
CA MET A 18 12.24 16.77 -16.44
C MET A 18 11.95 17.20 -14.99
N GLY A 19 12.46 18.38 -14.62
CA GLY A 19 11.82 19.26 -13.62
C GLY A 19 12.02 18.96 -12.13
N GLY A 20 13.16 19.37 -11.58
CA GLY A 20 13.21 20.14 -10.32
C GLY A 20 12.63 19.57 -9.02
N ALA A 21 12.67 18.26 -8.76
CA ALA A 21 12.35 17.72 -7.43
C ALA A 21 13.62 17.59 -6.55
N PRO A 22 13.62 18.05 -5.28
CA PRO A 22 14.77 17.94 -4.40
C PRO A 22 15.18 16.47 -4.15
N PRO A 23 16.48 16.18 -4.00
CA PRO A 23 17.00 14.82 -3.88
C PRO A 23 16.42 14.15 -2.62
N GLY A 24 15.58 13.13 -2.83
CA GLY A 24 14.85 12.41 -1.77
C GLY A 24 13.33 12.46 -1.90
N SER A 25 12.78 13.32 -2.76
CA SER A 25 11.33 13.41 -3.01
C SER A 25 10.95 12.76 -4.35
N ARG A 26 10.81 11.43 -4.37
CA ARG A 26 10.12 10.80 -5.52
C ARG A 26 8.65 11.25 -5.50
N PRO A 27 8.13 11.86 -6.57
CA PRO A 27 6.72 12.27 -6.62
C PRO A 27 5.82 11.07 -6.33
N ARG A 28 4.71 11.30 -5.60
CA ARG A 28 3.79 10.25 -5.12
C ARG A 28 3.28 9.38 -6.28
N SER A 29 2.96 10.00 -7.41
CA SER A 29 2.60 9.36 -8.68
C SER A 29 3.63 8.33 -9.19
N GLY A 30 4.91 8.54 -8.92
CA GLY A 30 5.99 7.63 -9.34
C GLY A 30 6.02 6.29 -8.58
N ARG A 31 5.52 6.24 -7.33
CA ARG A 31 5.52 5.00 -6.53
C ARG A 31 4.39 4.05 -6.91
N LEU A 32 3.20 4.61 -7.18
CA LEU A 32 2.05 3.84 -7.64
C LEU A 32 2.30 3.31 -9.06
N CYS A 33 2.81 4.13 -9.98
CA CYS A 33 3.19 3.69 -11.33
C CYS A 33 4.18 2.52 -11.30
N ALA A 34 5.25 2.60 -10.50
CA ALA A 34 6.23 1.52 -10.35
C ALA A 34 5.64 0.25 -9.71
N SER A 35 4.65 0.38 -8.82
CA SER A 35 3.99 -0.75 -8.17
C SER A 35 3.03 -1.45 -9.12
N ILE A 36 2.23 -0.69 -9.86
CA ILE A 36 1.33 -1.23 -10.89
C ILE A 36 2.15 -1.89 -12.01
N GLN A 37 3.26 -1.27 -12.45
CA GLN A 37 4.19 -1.89 -13.41
C GLN A 37 4.68 -3.26 -12.95
N ARG A 38 5.03 -3.39 -11.66
CA ARG A 38 5.51 -4.66 -11.10
C ARG A 38 4.42 -5.73 -11.04
N VAL A 39 3.18 -5.35 -10.72
CA VAL A 39 2.04 -6.30 -10.66
C VAL A 39 1.59 -6.71 -12.07
N LEU A 40 1.59 -5.77 -13.01
CA LEU A 40 1.22 -6.01 -14.41
C LEU A 40 2.37 -6.57 -15.26
N ALA A 41 3.55 -6.82 -14.67
CA ALA A 41 4.69 -7.47 -15.32
C ALA A 41 4.41 -8.97 -15.55
N HIS A 42 3.37 -9.27 -16.33
CA HIS A 42 3.10 -10.59 -16.88
C HIS A 42 3.84 -10.72 -18.22
N PRO A 43 4.44 -11.87 -18.55
CA PRO A 43 5.22 -12.06 -19.79
C PRO A 43 4.43 -11.83 -21.09
N GLU A 44 3.11 -11.76 -21.01
CA GLU A 44 2.20 -11.51 -22.14
C GLU A 44 1.66 -10.08 -22.20
N LEU A 45 1.97 -9.23 -21.21
CA LEU A 45 1.56 -7.82 -21.16
C LEU A 45 2.75 -6.87 -21.41
N GLN A 46 2.55 -5.93 -22.33
CA GLN A 46 3.53 -4.91 -22.72
C GLN A 46 3.16 -3.54 -22.16
N VAL A 47 3.64 -3.31 -20.95
CA VAL A 47 3.19 -2.24 -20.06
C VAL A 47 4.01 -0.95 -20.28
N GLU A 48 3.40 0.07 -20.90
CA GLU A 48 4.04 1.37 -21.16
C GLU A 48 3.56 2.50 -20.21
N ALA A 49 4.49 3.08 -19.44
CA ALA A 49 4.21 4.22 -18.55
C ALA A 49 4.20 5.55 -19.28
N ARG A 50 3.02 6.14 -19.46
CA ARG A 50 2.89 7.52 -19.99
C ARG A 50 2.22 8.46 -18.97
N PRO A 51 2.99 9.32 -18.29
CA PRO A 51 2.42 10.35 -17.42
C PRO A 51 1.91 11.53 -18.25
N THR A 52 0.63 11.87 -18.08
CA THR A 52 0.06 13.13 -18.57
C THR A 52 -1.13 13.52 -17.70
N SER A 53 -1.29 14.82 -17.46
CA SER A 53 -2.52 15.42 -16.95
C SER A 53 -3.27 16.21 -18.03
N ASP A 54 -2.71 16.30 -19.24
CA ASP A 54 -3.30 17.01 -20.36
C ASP A 54 -4.20 16.09 -21.18
N LEU A 55 -5.48 16.45 -21.26
CA LEU A 55 -6.52 15.71 -21.99
C LEU A 55 -6.31 15.70 -23.50
N ALA A 56 -5.68 16.72 -24.08
CA ALA A 56 -5.41 16.77 -25.51
C ALA A 56 -4.35 15.73 -25.89
N ILE A 57 -3.24 15.71 -25.13
CA ILE A 57 -2.18 14.71 -25.28
C ILE A 57 -2.74 13.30 -25.06
N PHE A 58 -3.58 13.13 -24.04
CA PHE A 58 -4.22 11.86 -23.75
C PHE A 58 -5.11 11.38 -24.92
N ARG A 59 -5.91 12.27 -25.50
CA ARG A 59 -6.77 11.99 -26.65
C ARG A 59 -5.95 11.50 -27.84
N ASP A 60 -4.86 12.20 -28.16
CA ASP A 60 -4.00 11.83 -29.29
C ASP A 60 -3.42 10.42 -29.13
N TRP A 61 -2.98 10.06 -27.92
CA TRP A 61 -2.47 8.73 -27.60
C TRP A 61 -3.52 7.64 -27.75
N VAL A 62 -4.71 7.87 -27.18
CA VAL A 62 -5.80 6.90 -27.16
C VAL A 62 -6.31 6.59 -28.57
N HIS A 63 -6.38 7.59 -29.45
CA HIS A 63 -6.78 7.39 -30.85
C HIS A 63 -5.65 6.93 -31.77
N GLY A 64 -4.40 7.31 -31.49
CA GLY A 64 -3.26 7.08 -32.39
C GLY A 64 -2.55 5.75 -32.19
N ASP A 65 -2.41 5.29 -30.95
CA ASP A 65 -1.42 4.27 -30.59
C ASP A 65 -1.98 2.85 -30.42
N GLY A 66 -3.27 2.65 -30.71
CA GLY A 66 -3.90 1.32 -30.75
C GLY A 66 -3.96 0.62 -29.38
N PHE A 67 -4.09 1.39 -28.30
CA PHE A 67 -4.24 0.86 -26.95
C PHE A 67 -5.56 0.08 -26.80
N ARG A 68 -5.54 -0.99 -26.01
CA ARG A 68 -6.75 -1.76 -25.66
C ARG A 68 -7.33 -1.36 -24.32
N GLU A 69 -6.48 -0.92 -23.40
CA GLU A 69 -6.84 -0.65 -22.03
C GLU A 69 -5.92 0.41 -21.43
N VAL A 70 -6.49 1.32 -20.63
CA VAL A 70 -5.80 2.41 -19.95
C VAL A 70 -6.09 2.30 -18.45
N TYR A 71 -5.00 2.30 -17.67
CA TYR A 71 -5.05 2.36 -16.21
C TYR A 71 -4.65 3.76 -15.73
N VAL A 72 -5.56 4.43 -15.03
CA VAL A 72 -5.34 5.73 -14.39
C VAL A 72 -5.26 5.53 -12.88
N GLY A 73 -4.19 5.98 -12.27
CA GLY A 73 -3.97 5.88 -10.83
C GLY A 73 -3.18 7.09 -10.37
N ASP A 74 -3.82 8.25 -10.39
CA ASP A 74 -3.26 9.49 -9.86
C ASP A 74 -4.29 10.09 -8.90
N PRO A 75 -3.97 10.24 -7.60
CA PRO A 75 -4.88 10.80 -6.61
C PRO A 75 -5.14 12.29 -6.80
N ASP A 76 -4.29 12.99 -7.55
CA ASP A 76 -4.37 14.44 -7.73
C ASP A 76 -5.24 14.84 -8.95
N LEU A 77 -5.73 13.87 -9.73
CA LEU A 77 -6.64 14.13 -10.85
C LEU A 77 -8.03 14.54 -10.36
N SER A 78 -8.57 15.59 -10.97
CA SER A 78 -9.92 16.05 -10.66
C SER A 78 -10.97 15.05 -11.14
N HIS A 79 -12.15 15.06 -10.50
CA HIS A 79 -13.26 14.21 -10.93
C HIS A 79 -13.68 14.50 -12.38
N SER A 80 -13.64 15.77 -12.79
CA SER A 80 -13.92 16.19 -14.17
C SER A 80 -12.91 15.62 -15.17
N ASP A 81 -11.62 15.59 -14.82
CA ASP A 81 -10.60 15.04 -15.71
C ASP A 81 -10.74 13.53 -15.84
N LEU A 82 -11.04 12.82 -14.75
CA LEU A 82 -11.29 11.37 -14.77
C LEU A 82 -12.46 11.01 -15.67
N VAL A 83 -13.56 11.76 -15.59
CA VAL A 83 -14.73 11.58 -16.46
C VAL A 83 -14.36 11.86 -17.91
N ALA A 84 -13.69 12.99 -18.20
CA ALA A 84 -13.28 13.33 -19.56
C ALA A 84 -12.34 12.28 -20.17
N MET A 85 -11.40 11.74 -19.38
CA MET A 85 -10.52 10.66 -19.83
C MET A 85 -11.27 9.35 -20.06
N ALA A 86 -12.27 9.05 -19.25
CA ALA A 86 -13.13 7.88 -19.46
C ALA A 86 -13.92 8.01 -20.78
N GLU A 87 -14.52 9.18 -21.04
CA GLU A 87 -15.26 9.47 -22.27
C GLU A 87 -14.35 9.37 -23.51
N ILE A 88 -13.16 9.99 -23.47
CA ILE A 88 -12.17 9.91 -24.56
C ILE A 88 -11.76 8.46 -24.83
N SER A 89 -11.61 7.65 -23.79
CA SER A 89 -11.25 6.23 -23.92
C SER A 89 -12.40 5.44 -24.55
N GLU A 90 -13.63 5.70 -24.12
CA GLU A 90 -14.84 5.06 -24.65
C GLU A 90 -15.04 5.38 -26.14
N GLU A 91 -14.87 6.65 -26.54
CA GLU A 91 -14.95 7.09 -27.94
C GLU A 91 -13.97 6.33 -28.85
N ALA A 92 -12.80 5.96 -28.32
CA ALA A 92 -11.78 5.22 -29.05
C ALA A 92 -11.92 3.68 -28.93
N GLY A 93 -12.89 3.18 -28.18
CA GLY A 93 -13.05 1.74 -27.92
C GLY A 93 -11.98 1.15 -26.99
N VAL A 94 -11.38 1.97 -26.14
CA VAL A 94 -10.32 1.61 -25.19
C VAL A 94 -10.91 1.44 -23.79
N ILE A 95 -10.60 0.32 -23.14
CA ILE A 95 -11.11 0.04 -21.79
C ILE A 95 -10.47 0.99 -20.78
N PHE A 96 -11.28 1.80 -20.10
CA PHE A 96 -10.80 2.70 -19.05
C PHE A 96 -10.90 2.03 -17.68
N ARG A 97 -9.80 2.03 -16.91
CA ARG A 97 -9.75 1.52 -15.53
C ARG A 97 -9.12 2.53 -14.58
N ILE A 98 -9.74 2.66 -13.41
CA ILE A 98 -9.20 3.46 -12.31
C ILE A 98 -8.53 2.51 -11.32
N VAL A 99 -7.27 2.77 -11.02
CA VAL A 99 -6.51 2.12 -9.94
C VAL A 99 -6.50 3.08 -8.76
N PRO A 100 -7.29 2.83 -7.70
CA PRO A 100 -7.23 3.66 -6.52
C PRO A 100 -5.83 3.63 -5.92
N ASP A 101 -5.36 4.74 -5.35
CA ASP A 101 -4.10 4.77 -4.59
C ASP A 101 -4.28 4.09 -3.23
N ILE A 102 -4.32 2.77 -3.26
CA ILE A 102 -4.48 1.89 -2.10
C ILE A 102 -3.19 1.84 -1.27
N LEU A 103 -2.08 2.37 -1.77
CA LEU A 103 -0.75 2.23 -1.15
C LEU A 103 -0.55 3.16 0.05
N GLU A 104 -1.39 4.18 0.25
CA GLU A 104 -1.44 4.93 1.51
C GLU A 104 -2.25 4.24 2.62
N LEU A 105 -2.96 3.16 2.28
CA LEU A 105 -3.65 2.34 3.28
C LEU A 105 -2.61 1.44 3.98
N ARG A 106 -1.94 2.00 5.00
CA ARG A 106 -1.47 1.24 6.18
C ARG A 106 -2.64 0.63 6.98
N MET A 107 -3.76 0.36 6.33
CA MET A 107 -5.04 0.13 6.96
C MET A 107 -5.61 -1.21 6.53
N GLY A 108 -5.38 -2.21 7.38
CA GLY A 108 -6.22 -3.41 7.46
C GLY A 108 -6.35 -4.27 6.21
N GLU A 109 -7.16 -5.30 6.34
CA GLU A 109 -7.62 -6.13 5.23
C GLU A 109 -8.76 -5.36 4.53
N LEU A 110 -8.60 -5.08 3.24
CA LEU A 110 -9.65 -4.45 2.43
C LEU A 110 -10.62 -5.52 1.96
N ILE A 111 -11.88 -5.38 2.34
CA ILE A 111 -12.96 -6.25 1.88
C ILE A 111 -13.82 -5.42 0.93
N LEU A 112 -14.07 -5.97 -0.27
CA LEU A 112 -15.10 -5.48 -1.18
C LEU A 112 -16.45 -5.83 -0.57
N ASP A 113 -17.20 -4.81 -0.16
CA ASP A 113 -18.57 -4.95 0.32
C ASP A 113 -19.52 -4.46 -0.78
N GLU A 114 -20.26 -5.42 -1.36
CA GLU A 114 -21.27 -5.22 -2.40
C GLU A 114 -22.70 -5.27 -1.83
N SER A 115 -22.89 -5.36 -0.51
CA SER A 115 -24.20 -5.60 0.12
C SER A 115 -25.24 -4.50 -0.18
N LEU A 116 -24.79 -3.29 -0.53
CA LEU A 116 -25.63 -2.16 -0.90
C LEU A 116 -25.76 -1.95 -2.41
N GLY A 117 -25.25 -2.86 -3.24
CA GLY A 117 -25.20 -2.70 -4.70
C GLY A 117 -24.22 -1.61 -5.18
N LEU A 118 -23.39 -1.10 -4.27
CA LEU A 118 -22.30 -0.15 -4.54
C LEU A 118 -20.99 -0.79 -4.11
N PRO A 119 -19.92 -0.72 -4.92
CA PRO A 119 -18.61 -1.22 -4.52
C PRO A 119 -18.06 -0.31 -3.42
N THR A 120 -18.13 -0.76 -2.17
CA THR A 120 -17.57 -0.03 -1.04
C THR A 120 -16.35 -0.76 -0.51
N PHE A 121 -15.30 0.01 -0.18
CA PHE A 121 -14.10 -0.50 0.46
C PHE A 121 -14.28 -0.38 1.97
N GLN A 122 -14.44 -1.51 2.66
CA GLN A 122 -14.47 -1.51 4.12
C GLN A 122 -13.04 -1.69 4.65
N VAL A 123 -12.53 -0.66 5.33
CA VAL A 123 -11.28 -0.76 6.09
C VAL A 123 -11.55 -1.52 7.38
N LYS A 124 -11.26 -2.82 7.39
CA LYS A 124 -11.35 -3.60 8.62
C LYS A 124 -10.18 -3.22 9.51
N SER A 125 -10.43 -2.43 10.55
CA SER A 125 -9.47 -2.31 11.65
C SER A 125 -9.26 -3.71 12.22
N VAL A 126 -8.01 -4.17 12.35
CA VAL A 126 -7.67 -5.46 12.95
C VAL A 126 -7.91 -5.37 14.46
N SER A 127 -9.16 -5.19 14.84
CA SER A 127 -9.57 -5.17 16.23
C SER A 127 -10.07 -6.57 16.56
N LEU A 128 -9.35 -7.23 17.46
CA LEU A 128 -9.79 -8.45 18.10
C LEU A 128 -11.09 -8.12 18.85
N HIS A 129 -12.23 -8.52 18.27
CA HIS A 129 -13.55 -8.36 18.87
C HIS A 129 -14.15 -9.72 19.21
N GLY A 130 -15.06 -9.73 20.20
CA GLY A 130 -15.85 -10.91 20.56
C GLY A 130 -15.02 -12.09 21.08
N TRP A 131 -15.41 -13.30 20.71
CA TRP A 131 -14.82 -14.55 21.21
C TRP A 131 -13.33 -14.72 20.86
N THR A 132 -12.87 -14.18 19.74
CA THR A 132 -11.46 -14.23 19.33
C THR A 132 -10.57 -13.44 20.28
N TYR A 133 -11.06 -12.31 20.80
CA TYR A 133 -10.36 -11.54 21.83
C TYR A 133 -10.23 -12.35 23.12
N VAL A 134 -11.33 -12.95 23.57
CA VAL A 134 -11.37 -13.74 24.81
C VAL A 134 -10.39 -14.91 24.70
N TYR A 135 -10.42 -15.66 23.59
CA TYR A 135 -9.49 -16.76 23.37
C TYR A 135 -8.02 -16.31 23.40
N LYS A 136 -7.69 -15.25 22.65
CA LYS A 136 -6.32 -14.70 22.63
C LYS A 136 -5.89 -14.24 24.02
N ARG A 137 -6.77 -13.56 24.76
CA ARG A 137 -6.45 -13.06 26.09
C ARG A 137 -6.20 -14.19 27.09
N THR A 138 -7.02 -15.23 27.03
CA THR A 138 -6.85 -16.44 27.84
C THR A 138 -5.55 -17.15 27.50
N PHE A 139 -5.28 -17.36 26.21
CA PHE A 139 -4.04 -17.95 25.73
C PHE A 139 -2.81 -17.15 26.22
N ASP A 140 -2.81 -15.83 26.02
CA ASP A 140 -1.69 -14.97 26.42
C ASP A 140 -1.45 -15.04 27.92
N LEU A 141 -2.50 -15.08 28.73
CA LEU A 141 -2.36 -15.16 30.19
C LEU A 141 -1.71 -16.48 30.60
N PHE A 142 -2.23 -17.61 30.13
CA PHE A 142 -1.71 -18.93 30.51
C PHE A 142 -0.30 -19.17 30.01
N VAL A 143 -0.02 -18.83 28.75
CA VAL A 143 1.32 -18.98 28.18
C VAL A 143 2.32 -18.05 28.86
N SER A 144 1.95 -16.79 29.11
CA SER A 144 2.85 -15.84 29.79
C SER A 144 3.14 -16.27 31.22
N VAL A 145 2.14 -16.76 31.97
CA VAL A 145 2.34 -17.29 33.33
C VAL A 145 3.23 -18.54 33.29
N GLY A 146 2.98 -19.48 32.37
CA GLY A 146 3.81 -20.67 32.21
C GLY A 146 5.27 -20.33 31.90
N LEU A 147 5.50 -19.40 30.96
CA LEU A 147 6.85 -18.92 30.62
C LEU A 147 7.51 -18.16 31.79
N LEU A 148 6.76 -17.39 32.57
CA LEU A 148 7.29 -16.71 33.76
C LEU A 148 7.73 -17.70 34.83
N VAL A 149 6.98 -18.78 35.06
CA VAL A 149 7.36 -19.82 36.04
C VAL A 149 8.64 -20.53 35.60
N VAL A 150 8.72 -20.93 34.33
CA VAL A 150 9.92 -21.58 33.79
C VAL A 150 11.12 -20.63 33.76
N GLY A 151 10.88 -19.37 33.41
CA GLY A 151 11.90 -18.32 33.35
C GLY A 151 12.27 -17.70 34.69
N ALA A 152 11.56 -18.02 35.79
CA ALA A 152 11.74 -17.35 37.07
C ALA A 152 13.17 -17.48 37.60
N VAL A 153 13.75 -18.69 37.51
CA VAL A 153 15.11 -18.97 37.99
C VAL A 153 16.17 -18.18 37.20
N PRO A 154 16.27 -18.27 35.85
CA PRO A 154 17.26 -17.50 35.11
C PRO A 154 17.04 -15.98 35.20
N LEU A 155 15.79 -15.51 35.24
CA LEU A 155 15.49 -14.08 35.40
C LEU A 155 15.90 -13.56 36.78
N ALA A 156 15.73 -14.35 37.85
CA ALA A 156 16.18 -13.99 39.19
C ALA A 156 17.72 -13.93 39.26
N LEU A 157 18.42 -14.88 38.63
CA LEU A 157 19.88 -14.85 38.54
C LEU A 157 20.39 -13.61 37.79
N LEU A 158 19.76 -13.26 36.67
CA LEU A 158 20.07 -12.03 35.93
C LEU A 158 19.82 -10.77 36.77
N ALA A 159 18.71 -10.73 37.51
CA ALA A 159 18.39 -9.60 38.39
C ALA A 159 19.46 -9.39 39.48
N ILE A 160 19.97 -10.47 40.08
CA ILE A 160 21.06 -10.42 41.05
C ILE A 160 22.34 -9.92 40.37
N LEU A 161 22.69 -10.47 39.21
CA LEU A 161 23.91 -10.10 38.50
C LEU A 161 23.93 -8.61 38.12
N ILE A 162 22.80 -8.07 37.64
CA ILE A 162 22.65 -6.64 37.31
C ILE A 162 22.89 -5.76 38.54
N LYS A 163 22.47 -6.21 39.74
CA LYS A 163 22.68 -5.47 40.99
C LYS A 163 24.08 -5.56 41.56
N LEU A 164 24.82 -6.61 41.23
CA LEU A 164 26.23 -6.72 41.57
C LEU A 164 27.10 -5.89 40.61
N ASP A 165 26.71 -5.81 39.34
CA ASP A 165 27.47 -5.09 38.30
C ASP A 165 27.18 -3.58 38.28
N SER A 166 25.94 -3.16 38.58
CA SER A 166 25.54 -1.75 38.54
C SER A 166 24.63 -1.34 39.71
N PRO A 167 24.71 -0.08 40.19
CA PRO A 167 23.77 0.45 41.17
C PRO A 167 22.36 0.70 40.60
N GLY A 168 22.19 0.62 39.27
CA GLY A 168 20.96 0.94 38.55
C GLY A 168 19.80 -0.02 38.80
N PRO A 169 18.54 0.37 38.51
CA PRO A 169 17.37 -0.48 38.66
C PRO A 169 17.41 -1.68 37.69
N VAL A 170 16.89 -2.84 38.12
CA VAL A 170 16.83 -4.06 37.29
C VAL A 170 15.85 -3.93 36.12
N PHE A 171 14.77 -3.17 36.31
CA PHE A 171 13.73 -3.00 35.30
C PHE A 171 13.83 -1.64 34.63
N PHE A 172 13.84 -1.65 33.30
CA PHE A 172 13.67 -0.47 32.45
C PHE A 172 12.20 -0.38 32.00
N ARG A 173 11.60 0.81 32.13
CA ARG A 173 10.23 1.08 31.68
C ARG A 173 10.26 1.95 30.44
N GLN A 174 9.88 1.38 29.30
CA GLN A 174 9.67 2.11 28.05
C GLN A 174 8.19 2.47 27.90
N GLU A 175 7.90 3.73 27.58
CA GLU A 175 6.54 4.15 27.22
C GLU A 175 6.15 3.61 25.84
N ARG A 176 5.00 2.94 25.76
CA ARG A 176 4.43 2.41 24.51
C ARG A 176 2.93 2.61 24.54
N VAL A 177 2.37 2.98 23.39
CA VAL A 177 0.91 3.10 23.22
C VAL A 177 0.27 1.72 23.38
N GLY A 178 -0.58 1.57 24.39
CA GLY A 178 -1.26 0.33 24.73
C GLY A 178 -2.62 0.15 24.07
N TYR A 179 -3.37 -0.87 24.51
CA TYR A 179 -4.72 -1.15 24.01
C TYR A 179 -5.65 0.04 24.24
N LYS A 180 -6.42 0.43 23.20
CA LYS A 180 -7.25 1.64 23.16
C LYS A 180 -6.48 2.94 23.37
N GLU A 181 -5.25 3.02 22.83
CA GLU A 181 -4.44 4.24 22.79
C GLU A 181 -4.13 4.82 24.18
N LYS A 182 -4.12 3.96 25.20
CA LYS A 182 -3.75 4.35 26.56
C LYS A 182 -2.24 4.25 26.74
N PHE A 183 -1.64 5.34 27.22
CA PHE A 183 -0.23 5.42 27.62
C PHE A 183 -0.03 4.85 29.04
#